data_AF-A0A967PDJ4-F1
#
_entry.id   AF-A0A967PDJ4-F1
#
_cell.length_a   1.000
_cell.length_b   1.000
_cell.length_c   1.000
_cell.angle_alpha   90.00
_cell.angle_beta   90.00
_cell.angle_gamma   90.00
#
_symmetry.space_group_name_H-M   'P 1'
#
loop_
_entity.id
_entity.type
_entity.pdbx_description
1 polymer ?
#
loop_
_entity_poly.entity_id
_entity_poly.type
_entity_poly.pdbx_seq_one_letter_code
_entity_poly.pdbx_strand_id
1 'polypeptide(L)' 'SYHPAVKFDDFIFWGFDTQGIFHKLCGVLAANGINILGARITSTSSNRILDVFYVNRLGEST' A
#
# COMPACT_ATOMS: atom_id res chain seq x y z
N SER A 1 -0.48 -10.79 16.58
CA SER A 1 -0.39 -9.92 17.77
C SER A 1 -0.81 -8.51 17.36
N TYR A 2 -1.88 -7.97 17.96
CA TYR A 2 -2.32 -6.58 17.75
C TYR A 2 -1.38 -5.64 18.52
N HIS A 3 -0.69 -4.74 17.82
CA HIS A 3 0.14 -3.69 18.41
C HIS A 3 -0.63 -2.36 18.33
N PRO A 4 -1.22 -1.85 19.42
CA PRO A 4 -2.05 -0.65 19.43
C PRO A 4 -1.27 0.66 19.22
N ALA A 5 0.04 0.60 18.93
CA ALA A 5 0.93 1.76 19.01
C ALA A 5 1.06 2.55 17.70
N VAL A 6 0.57 2.04 16.56
CA VAL A 6 0.62 2.75 15.28
C VAL A 6 -0.78 2.76 14.67
N LYS A 7 -1.37 3.95 14.52
CA LYS A 7 -2.57 4.11 13.70
C LYS A 7 -2.14 4.02 12.23
N PHE A 8 -2.75 3.10 11.51
CA PHE A 8 -2.59 2.95 10.08
C PHE A 8 -3.93 2.56 9.47
N ASP A 9 -4.09 2.89 8.20
CA ASP A 9 -5.18 2.48 7.34
C ASP A 9 -4.66 1.45 6.32
N ASP A 10 -5.57 0.61 5.83
CA ASP A 10 -5.29 -0.30 4.71
C ASP A 10 -5.71 0.35 3.39
N PHE A 11 -4.76 0.50 2.47
CA PHE A 11 -5.05 0.82 1.07
C PHE A 11 -4.90 -0.46 0.24
N ILE A 12 -6.00 -0.94 -0.34
CA ILE A 12 -6.05 -2.22 -1.08
C ILE A 12 -6.28 -1.94 -2.56
N PHE A 13 -5.44 -2.52 -3.41
CA PHE A 13 -5.59 -2.46 -4.86
C PHE A 13 -5.74 -3.86 -5.45
N TRP A 14 -6.80 -4.07 -6.23
CA TRP A 14 -6.99 -5.27 -7.05
C TRP A 14 -7.09 -4.89 -8.52
N GLY A 15 -6.32 -5.56 -9.37
CA GLY A 15 -6.25 -5.20 -10.78
C GLY A 15 -5.44 -6.15 -11.62
N PHE A 16 -5.18 -5.78 -12.87
CA PHE A 16 -4.26 -6.53 -13.74
C PHE A 16 -2.81 -6.30 -13.32
N ASP A 17 -2.02 -7.37 -13.34
CA ASP A 17 -0.58 -7.25 -13.20
C ASP A 17 -0.03 -6.64 -14.49
N THR A 18 0.45 -5.40 -14.39
CA THR A 18 0.98 -4.65 -15.52
C THR A 18 2.29 -4.02 -15.10
N GLN A 19 3.22 -3.91 -16.05
CA GLN A 19 4.56 -3.44 -15.75
C GLN A 19 4.53 -2.07 -15.04
N GLY A 20 5.11 -2.04 -13.84
CA GLY A 20 5.26 -0.84 -13.05
C GLY A 20 4.00 -0.37 -12.31
N ILE A 21 2.91 -1.14 -12.25
CA ILE A 21 1.70 -0.74 -11.52
C ILE A 21 2.00 -0.46 -10.03
N PHE A 22 2.80 -1.32 -9.39
CA PHE A 22 3.23 -1.14 -8.01
C PHE A 22 3.97 0.20 -7.79
N HIS A 23 4.95 0.51 -8.64
CA HIS A 23 5.70 1.77 -8.51
C HIS A 23 4.80 3.01 -8.70
N LYS A 24 3.81 2.93 -9.61
CA LYS A 24 2.84 4.01 -9.84
C LYS A 24 1.97 4.23 -8.61
N LEU A 25 1.48 3.16 -7.98
CA LEU A 25 0.72 3.24 -6.74
C LEU A 25 1.56 3.88 -5.63
N CYS A 26 2.80 3.45 -5.43
CA CYS A 26 3.72 4.06 -4.47
C CYS A 26 3.93 5.56 -4.74
N GLY A 27 4.13 5.93 -6.01
CA GLY A 27 4.30 7.33 -6.41
C GLY A 27 3.07 8.19 -6.11
N VAL A 28 1.87 7.69 -6.40
CA VAL A 28 0.61 8.40 -6.09
C VAL A 28 0.43 8.57 -4.58
N LEU A 29 0.66 7.53 -3.79
CA LEU A 29 0.56 7.61 -2.33
C LEU A 29 1.54 8.64 -1.77
N ALA A 30 2.82 8.58 -2.17
CA ALA A 30 3.84 9.53 -1.73
C ALA A 30 3.51 10.97 -2.15
N ALA A 31 3.06 11.18 -3.38
CA ALA A 31 2.68 12.51 -3.89
C ALA A 31 1.49 13.13 -3.13
N ASN A 32 0.63 12.31 -2.51
CA ASN A 32 -0.49 12.75 -1.68
C ASN A 32 -0.15 12.86 -0.19
N GLY A 33 1.13 12.75 0.16
CA GLY A 33 1.59 12.85 1.54
C GLY A 33 1.15 11.66 2.42
N ILE A 34 1.01 10.49 1.80
CA ILE A 34 0.70 9.24 2.47
C ILE A 34 2.00 8.44 2.62
N ASN A 35 2.35 8.09 3.86
CA ASN A 35 3.48 7.21 4.12
C ASN A 35 3.08 5.76 3.91
N ILE A 36 3.99 4.96 3.38
CA ILE A 36 3.85 3.50 3.30
C ILE A 36 4.66 2.90 4.43
N LEU A 37 3.98 2.38 5.45
CA LEU A 37 4.57 1.72 6.61
C LEU A 37 5.00 0.29 6.30
N GLY A 38 4.32 -0.32 5.33
CA GLY A 38 4.63 -1.63 4.80
C GLY A 38 3.67 -1.98 3.67
N ALA A 39 3.97 -3.06 2.95
CA ALA A 39 3.08 -3.57 1.93
C ALA A 39 3.15 -5.10 1.85
N ARG A 40 2.04 -5.70 1.44
CA ARG A 40 1.93 -7.11 1.06
C ARG A 40 1.52 -7.17 -0.40
N ILE A 41 2.40 -7.73 -1.23
CA ILE A 41 2.26 -7.75 -2.69
C ILE A 41 1.96 -9.17 -3.12
N THR A 42 0.87 -9.34 -3.87
CA THR A 42 0.42 -10.68 -4.30
C THR A 42 0.08 -10.65 -5.78
N SER A 43 0.92 -11.28 -6.60
CA SER A 43 0.58 -11.59 -7.99
C SER A 43 0.03 -13.01 -8.10
N THR A 44 -0.96 -13.19 -8.97
CA THR A 44 -1.59 -14.47 -9.25
C THR A 44 -1.18 -14.98 -10.63
N SER A 45 -1.28 -16.29 -10.85
CA SER A 45 -1.05 -16.91 -12.17
C SER A 45 -2.04 -16.44 -13.25
N SER A 46 -3.14 -15.79 -12.86
CA SER A 46 -4.15 -15.23 -13.77
C SER A 46 -3.89 -13.78 -14.16
N ASN A 47 -2.65 -13.30 -14.04
CA ASN A 47 -2.24 -11.92 -14.36
C ASN A 47 -3.03 -10.85 -13.56
N ARG A 48 -3.30 -11.14 -12.28
CA ARG A 48 -3.95 -10.21 -11.36
C ARG A 48 -3.07 -9.95 -10.14
N ILE A 49 -3.22 -8.76 -9.58
CA ILE A 49 -2.62 -8.38 -8.30
C ILE A 49 -3.68 -8.15 -7.23
N LEU A 50 -3.31 -8.42 -5.98
CA LEU A 50 -4.00 -7.99 -4.76
C LEU A 50 -2.95 -7.45 -3.80
N ASP A 51 -2.72 -6.14 -3.90
CA ASP A 51 -1.71 -5.45 -3.11
C ASP A 51 -2.38 -4.73 -1.94
N VAL A 52 -1.82 -4.91 -0.75
CA VAL A 52 -2.26 -4.25 0.48
C VAL A 52 -1.13 -3.36 0.97
N PHE A 53 -1.39 -2.07 1.11
CA PHE A 53 -0.46 -1.10 1.67
C PHE A 53 -0.96 -0.70 3.05
N TYR A 54 -0.10 -0.82 4.06
CA TYR A 54 -0.33 -0.24 5.38
C TYR A 54 0.16 1.18 5.36
N VAL A 55 -0.75 2.15 5.52
CA VAL A 55 -0.45 3.56 5.28
C VAL A 55 -0.87 4.45 6.45
N ASN A 56 -0.25 5.62 6.57
CA ASN A 56 -0.76 6.70 7.41
C ASN A 56 -0.48 8.06 6.75
N ARG A 57 -1.01 9.15 7.31
CA ARG A 57 -0.72 10.49 6.81
C ARG A 57 0.60 11.03 7.35
N LEU A 58 1.31 11.79 6.53
CA LEU A 58 2.44 12.60 7.00
C LEU A 58 2.00 13.50 8.16
N GLY A 59 2.75 13.47 9.26
CA GLY A 59 2.45 14.23 10.47
C GLY A 59 1.59 13.49 11.50
N GLU A 60 1.07 12.30 11.18
CA GLU A 60 0.46 11.39 12.17
C GLU A 60 1.50 10.51 12.89
N SER A 61 2.76 10.95 12.93
CA SER A 61 3.78 10.33 13.77
C SER A 61 3.46 10.60 15.23
N THR A 62 3.38 9.53 16.03
CA THR A 62 3.33 9.48 17.50
C THR A 62 4.16 10.54 18.20
#